data_AF-A0A0W1QJQ2-F1
#
_entry.id   AF-A0A0W1QJQ2-F1
#
_cell.length_a   1.000
_cell.length_b   1.000
_cell.length_c   1.000
_cell.angle_alpha   90.00
_cell.angle_beta   90.00
_cell.angle_gamma   90.00
#
_symmetry.space_group_name_H-M   'P 1'
#
loop_
_entity.id
_entity.type
_entity.pdbx_description
1 polymer ?
#
loop_
_entity_poly.entity_id
_entity_poly.type
_entity_poly.pdbx_seq_one_letter_code
_entity_poly.pdbx_strand_id
1 'polypeptide(L)' 'MARSPAGVWRGLREALGLIVGVPSYEHYLAHMAAHHPEQTPQSRAAFFAARQRERYGRGKGRCC' A
#
# COMPACT_ATOMS: atom_id res chain seq x y z
N MET A 1 -31.27 -13.13 0.80
CA MET A 1 -29.96 -12.86 1.43
C MET A 1 -29.26 -11.74 0.66
N ALA A 2 -29.54 -10.47 0.99
CA ALA A 2 -28.83 -9.35 0.37
C ALA A 2 -27.43 -9.26 0.99
N ARG A 3 -26.42 -9.82 0.31
CA ARG A 3 -25.01 -9.61 0.69
C ARG A 3 -24.76 -8.10 0.59
N SER A 4 -24.51 -7.46 1.73
CA SER A 4 -24.20 -6.03 1.80
C SER A 4 -23.09 -5.69 0.80
N PRO A 5 -23.20 -4.58 0.06
CA PRO A 5 -22.21 -4.21 -0.96
C PRO A 5 -20.79 -4.12 -0.37
N ALA A 6 -20.66 -3.80 0.92
CA ALA A 6 -19.39 -3.78 1.66
C ALA A 6 -18.61 -5.10 1.61
N GLY A 7 -19.28 -6.26 1.60
CA GLY A 7 -18.59 -7.56 1.52
C GLY A 7 -17.99 -7.84 0.14
N VAL A 8 -18.68 -7.40 -0.92
CA VAL A 8 -18.23 -7.52 -2.31
C VAL A 8 -17.06 -6.57 -2.57
N TRP A 9 -17.15 -5.33 -2.08
CA TRP A 9 -16.05 -4.35 -2.15
C TRP A 9 -14.79 -4.83 -1.42
N ARG A 10 -14.92 -5.51 -0.29
CA ARG A 10 -13.77 -6.07 0.44
C ARG A 10 -13.10 -7.19 -0.36
N GLY A 11 -13.86 -8.13 -0.92
CA GLY A 11 -13.31 -9.21 -1.75
C GLY A 11 -12.63 -8.73 -3.03
N LEU A 12 -13.20 -7.71 -3.70
CA LEU A 12 -12.60 -7.10 -4.89
C LEU A 12 -11.28 -6.39 -4.58
N ARG A 13 -11.17 -5.71 -3.45
CA ARG A 13 -9.93 -5.04 -3.03
C ARG A 13 -8.81 -6.02 -2.72
N GLU A 14 -9.13 -7.14 -2.09
CA GLU A 14 -8.18 -8.23 -1.85
C GLU A 14 -7.69 -8.83 -3.17
N ALA A 15 -8.61 -9.14 -4.10
CA ALA A 15 -8.28 -9.67 -5.42
C ALA A 15 -7.43 -8.69 -6.25
N LEU A 16 -7.79 -7.40 -6.26
CA LEU A 16 -7.00 -6.36 -6.93
C LEU A 16 -5.62 -6.16 -6.28
N GLY A 17 -5.53 -6.29 -4.95
CA GLY A 17 -4.25 -6.27 -4.24
C GLY A 17 -3.31 -7.39 -4.70
N LEU A 18 -3.86 -8.59 -4.89
CA LEU A 18 -3.10 -9.74 -5.41
C LEU A 18 -2.66 -9.54 -6.87
N ILE A 19 -3.52 -8.96 -7.71
CA ILE A 19 -3.25 -8.75 -9.15
C ILE A 19 -2.21 -7.63 -9.37
N VAL A 20 -2.33 -6.52 -8.66
CA VAL A 20 -1.52 -5.33 -8.92
C VAL A 20 -0.14 -5.45 -8.28
N GLY A 21 0.02 -6.26 -7.22
CA GLY A 21 1.27 -6.38 -6.47
C GLY A 21 1.73 -5.05 -5.82
N VAL A 22 0.86 -4.03 -5.85
CA VAL A 22 1.07 -2.75 -5.17
C VAL A 22 0.24 -2.81 -3.90
N PRO A 23 0.88 -2.86 -2.72
CA PRO A 23 0.15 -2.79 -1.46
C PRO A 23 -0.66 -1.50 -1.45
N SER A 24 -1.98 -1.65 -1.36
CA SER A 24 -2.88 -0.52 -1.22
C SER A 24 -2.57 0.21 0.08
N TYR A 25 -2.74 1.54 0.10
CA TYR A 25 -2.42 2.36 1.28
C TYR A 25 -3.16 1.88 2.55
N GLU A 26 -4.37 1.35 2.42
CA GLU A 26 -5.10 0.75 3.55
C GLU A 26 -4.46 -0.53 4.07
N HIS A 27 -3.86 -1.37 3.22
CA HIS A 27 -3.11 -2.53 3.69
C HIS A 27 -1.84 -2.10 4.43
N TYR A 28 -1.17 -1.03 3.97
CA TYR A 28 -0.06 -0.41 4.71
C TYR A 28 -0.50 0.11 6.08
N LEU A 29 -1.64 0.80 6.17
CA LEU A 29 -2.18 1.27 7.45
C LEU A 29 -2.56 0.12 8.38
N ALA A 30 -3.20 -0.94 7.86
CA ALA A 30 -3.53 -2.13 8.63
C ALA A 30 -2.26 -2.83 9.18
N HIS A 31 -1.22 -2.93 8.36
CA HIS A 31 0.08 -3.48 8.76
C HIS A 31 0.77 -2.60 9.82
N MET A 32 0.79 -1.28 9.62
CA MET A 32 1.35 -0.34 10.61
C MET A 32 0.59 -0.42 11.94
N ALA A 33 -0.75 -0.49 11.91
CA ALA A 33 -1.55 -0.64 13.13
C ALA A 33 -1.31 -1.98 13.83
N ALA A 34 -1.08 -3.07 13.08
CA ALA A 34 -0.87 -4.39 13.64
C ALA A 34 0.55 -4.63 14.18
N HIS A 35 1.58 -4.09 13.51
CA HIS A 35 2.98 -4.39 13.82
C HIS A 35 3.76 -3.20 14.41
N HIS A 36 3.29 -1.98 14.19
CA HIS A 36 3.97 -0.75 14.61
C HIS A 36 2.98 0.28 15.20
N PRO A 37 2.22 -0.07 16.25
CA PRO A 37 1.19 0.80 16.82
C PRO A 37 1.77 2.10 17.42
N GLU A 38 3.06 2.12 17.74
CA GLU A 38 3.79 3.27 18.28
C GLU A 38 4.35 4.22 17.21
N GLN A 39 4.32 3.82 15.93
CA GLN A 39 4.84 4.63 14.83
C GLN A 39 3.70 5.27 14.05
N THR A 40 3.76 6.59 13.88
CA THR A 40 2.80 7.30 13.02
C THR A 40 2.99 6.88 11.56
N PRO A 41 1.98 6.29 10.92
CA PRO A 41 2.08 5.89 9.53
C PRO A 41 2.34 7.10 8.61
N GLN A 42 3.15 6.87 7.58
CA GLN A 42 3.44 7.90 6.59
C GLN A 42 2.17 8.30 5.83
N SER A 43 2.08 9.57 5.43
CA SER A 43 0.96 10.03 4.62
C SER A 43 0.89 9.29 3.28
N ARG A 44 -0.30 9.18 2.70
CA ARG A 44 -0.51 8.51 1.40
C ARG A 44 0.50 8.96 0.34
N ALA A 45 0.68 10.27 0.20
CA ALA A 45 1.63 10.84 -0.76
C ALA A 45 3.08 10.42 -0.46
N ALA A 46 3.49 10.43 0.81
CA ALA A 46 4.83 10.00 1.21
C ALA A 46 5.06 8.51 0.95
N PHE A 47 4.07 7.65 1.23
CA PHE A 47 4.14 6.22 0.91
C PHE A 47 4.29 5.98 -0.60
N PHE A 48 3.47 6.62 -1.44
CA PHE A 48 3.59 6.48 -2.89
C PHE A 48 4.91 7.04 -3.42
N ALA A 49 5.38 8.18 -2.90
CA ALA A 49 6.67 8.75 -3.29
C ALA A 49 7.84 7.85 -2.89
N ALA A 50 7.81 7.25 -1.70
CA ALA A 50 8.82 6.28 -1.25
C ALA A 50 8.84 5.04 -2.14
N ARG A 51 7.68 4.48 -2.49
CA ARG A 51 7.57 3.33 -3.41
C ARG A 51 8.02 3.67 -4.83
N GLN A 52 7.73 4.88 -5.30
CA GLN A 52 8.25 5.37 -6.58
C GLN A 52 9.77 5.59 -6.52
N ARG A 53 10.32 6.13 -5.43
CA ARG A 53 11.78 6.25 -5.25
C ARG A 53 12.47 4.90 -5.13
N GLU A 54 11.82 3.89 -4.58
CA GLU A 54 12.38 2.53 -4.56
C GLU A 54 12.38 1.89 -5.95
N ARG A 55 11.26 2.02 -6.69
CA ARG A 55 11.09 1.42 -8.03
C ARG A 55 11.78 2.19 -9.16
N TYR A 56 11.83 3.51 -9.07
CA TYR A 56 12.35 4.43 -10.09
C TYR A 56 13.50 5.32 -9.60
N GLY A 57 13.71 5.44 -8.29
CA GLY A 57 14.83 6.22 -7.72
C GLY A 57 16.14 5.45 -7.67
N ARG A 58 16.19 4.19 -8.17
CA ARG A 58 17.42 3.55 -8.66
C ARG A 58 17.84 4.14 -10.02
N GLY A 59 17.81 5.47 -10.15
CA GLY A 59 18.70 6.17 -11.05
C GLY A 59 20.08 6.28 -10.40
N LYS A 60 20.80 5.17 -10.28
CA LYS A 60 22.26 5.17 -10.07
C LYS A 60 22.89 4.57 -11.34
N GLY A 61 23.93 5.14 -11.93
CA GLY A 61 24.89 6.07 -11.36
C GLY A 61 25.49 7.01 -12.38
N ARG A 62 25.51 8.31 -12.04
CA ARG A 62 26.76 9.04 -12.23
C ARG A 62 27.65 8.63 -11.07
N CYS A 63 28.48 7.62 -11.32
CA CYS A 63 29.72 7.46 -10.57
C CYS A 63 30.55 8.71 -10.87
N CYS A 64 31.13 9.28 -9.82
CA CYS A 64 32.24 10.22 -9.92
C CYS A 64 33.38 9.61 -10.74
#